data_AF-A0A5P9CC67-F1
#
_entry.id   AF-A0A5P9CC67-F1
#
_cell.length_a   1.000
_cell.length_b   1.000
_cell.length_c   1.000
_cell.angle_alpha   90.00
_cell.angle_beta   90.00
_cell.angle_gamma   90.00
#
_symmetry.space_group_name_H-M   'P 1'
#
loop_
_entity.id
_entity.type
_entity.pdbx_description
1 polymer ?
#
loop_
_entity_poly.entity_id
_entity_poly.type
_entity_poly.pdbx_seq_one_letter_code
_entity_poly.pdbx_strand_id
1 'polypeptide(L)'
;MQYQRAEELEREFGVLIGLMAEMITAQAEQHDPTADIPMWMFSQHDLSKKLFRHMCSVRTLLEPSPFSNETIPPYSFIDHSSMAVLTRSALENYLVMTWLLSGSNESLRAFRHNVWEYCGWKKRSKMAATTDEAREARQKAEADAAALWPAIYGSPHYQEYTAPQQDRLRKGSWDVGWHWNDLAVEAGLHKTYFTSYYPFLSGHVHSDFIGVLQNGQAIHLADQYMLGSGSLQVILMLIGHFAHHYASLFPPANEVLHNAGIAQETAEKWNFRAEDMDFFYRSES
;
A
#
# COMPACT_ATOMS: atom_id res chain seq x y z
N MET A 1 33.26 0.49 6.24
CA MET A 1 32.29 1.53 5.88
C MET A 1 31.50 1.84 7.14
N GLN A 2 31.68 3.01 7.73
CA GLN A 2 30.99 3.37 8.98
C GLN A 2 30.18 4.64 8.73
N TYR A 3 28.92 4.44 8.35
CA TYR A 3 27.87 5.41 8.67
C TYR A 3 27.06 4.82 9.84
N GLN A 4 26.52 5.68 10.69
CA GLN A 4 25.73 5.23 11.83
C GLN A 4 24.40 4.67 11.33
N ARG A 5 24.09 3.44 11.74
CA ARG A 5 22.80 2.82 11.43
C ARG A 5 21.76 3.24 12.47
N ALA A 6 20.52 3.38 12.02
CA ALA A 6 19.35 3.56 12.87
C ALA A 6 18.92 2.18 13.41
N GLU A 7 19.74 1.57 14.27
CA GLU A 7 19.55 0.21 14.77
C GLU A 7 18.18 0.00 15.44
N GLU A 8 17.69 1.01 16.17
CA GLU A 8 16.36 0.96 16.79
C GLU A 8 15.25 0.92 15.74
N LEU A 9 15.33 1.74 14.70
CA LEU A 9 14.36 1.79 13.59
C LEU A 9 14.29 0.44 12.87
N GLU A 10 15.46 -0.15 12.58
CA GLU A 10 15.55 -1.45 11.94
C GLU A 10 15.04 -2.59 12.83
N ARG A 11 15.28 -2.51 14.14
CA ARG A 11 14.73 -3.45 15.13
C ARG A 11 13.22 -3.38 15.18
N GLU A 12 12.66 -2.17 15.26
CA GLU A 12 11.21 -1.95 15.24
C GLU A 12 10.58 -2.47 13.94
N PHE A 13 11.27 -2.32 12.81
CA PHE A 13 10.82 -2.92 11.56
C PHE A 13 10.75 -4.44 11.67
N GLY A 14 11.78 -5.09 12.21
CA GLY A 14 11.80 -6.54 12.44
C GLY A 14 10.63 -7.00 13.31
N VAL A 15 10.34 -6.26 14.39
CA VAL A 15 9.20 -6.55 15.28
C VAL A 15 7.87 -6.42 14.54
N LEU A 16 7.63 -5.30 13.86
CA LEU A 16 6.36 -5.01 13.21
C LEU A 16 6.10 -5.87 11.98
N ILE A 17 7.12 -6.15 11.17
CA ILE A 17 6.96 -7.00 9.99
C ILE A 17 6.72 -8.47 10.40
N GLY A 18 7.28 -8.90 11.53
CA GLY A 18 6.99 -10.20 12.16
C GLY A 18 5.52 -10.28 12.60
N LEU A 19 5.04 -9.29 13.34
CA LEU A 19 3.64 -9.18 13.73
C LEU A 19 2.71 -9.23 12.50
N MET A 20 2.99 -8.45 11.46
CA MET A 20 2.21 -8.45 10.22
C MET A 20 2.15 -9.85 9.58
N ALA A 21 3.27 -10.59 9.57
CA ALA A 21 3.32 -11.95 9.03
C ALA A 21 2.47 -12.93 9.84
N GLU A 22 2.52 -12.84 11.18
CA GLU A 22 1.72 -13.67 12.08
C GLU A 22 0.22 -13.40 11.90
N MET A 23 -0.19 -12.12 11.82
CA MET A 23 -1.58 -11.73 11.60
C MET A 23 -2.13 -12.24 10.26
N ILE A 24 -1.34 -12.12 9.18
CA ILE A 24 -1.71 -12.63 7.85
C ILE A 24 -1.82 -14.15 7.86
N THR A 25 -0.89 -14.84 8.54
CA THR A 25 -0.87 -16.31 8.67
C THR A 25 -2.08 -16.81 9.46
N ALA A 26 -2.37 -16.22 10.62
CA ALA A 26 -3.50 -16.61 11.45
C ALA A 26 -4.84 -16.53 10.70
N GLN A 27 -5.02 -15.47 9.90
CA GLN A 27 -6.21 -15.34 9.05
C GLN A 27 -6.27 -16.40 7.94
N ALA A 28 -5.13 -16.79 7.37
CA ALA A 28 -5.09 -17.81 6.33
C ALA A 28 -5.40 -19.22 6.87
N GLU A 29 -4.93 -19.53 8.08
CA GLU A 29 -5.11 -20.85 8.71
C GLU A 29 -6.53 -21.07 9.23
N GLN A 30 -7.21 -20.01 9.68
CA GLN A 30 -8.58 -20.08 10.18
C GLN A 30 -9.64 -19.84 9.09
N HIS A 31 -9.26 -19.94 7.82
CA HIS A 31 -10.21 -19.81 6.73
C HIS A 31 -11.21 -20.98 6.74
N ASP A 32 -12.44 -20.71 7.16
CA ASP A 32 -13.57 -21.62 6.99
C ASP A 32 -14.15 -21.44 5.57
N PRO A 33 -13.99 -22.43 4.66
CA PRO A 33 -14.52 -22.35 3.30
C PRO A 33 -16.05 -22.43 3.24
N THR A 34 -16.71 -22.73 4.37
CA THR A 34 -18.18 -22.81 4.48
C THR A 34 -18.82 -21.57 5.08
N ALA A 35 -18.01 -20.66 5.63
CA ALA A 35 -18.50 -19.39 6.16
C ALA A 35 -18.94 -18.47 5.01
N ASP A 36 -20.09 -17.80 5.19
CA ASP A 36 -20.59 -16.77 4.27
C ASP A 36 -19.76 -15.48 4.44
N ILE A 37 -18.55 -15.51 3.90
CA ILE A 37 -17.57 -14.44 3.98
C ILE A 37 -17.74 -13.54 2.75
N PRO A 38 -18.01 -12.23 2.93
CA PRO A 38 -18.08 -11.32 1.80
C PRO A 38 -16.80 -11.33 0.96
N MET A 39 -16.95 -11.34 -0.36
CA MET A 39 -15.82 -11.43 -1.31
C MET A 39 -14.72 -10.38 -1.10
N TRP A 40 -15.08 -9.21 -0.60
CA TRP A 40 -14.13 -8.14 -0.30
C TRP A 40 -13.12 -8.52 0.81
N MET A 41 -13.45 -9.45 1.72
CA MET A 41 -12.53 -9.92 2.76
C MET A 41 -11.33 -10.68 2.16
N PHE A 42 -11.53 -11.46 1.09
CA PHE A 42 -10.42 -12.12 0.38
C PHE A 42 -9.47 -11.11 -0.26
N SER A 43 -10.03 -10.02 -0.80
CA SER A 43 -9.21 -8.96 -1.41
C SER A 43 -8.32 -8.26 -0.38
N GLN A 44 -8.81 -8.07 0.85
CA GLN A 44 -7.97 -7.54 1.93
C GLN A 44 -6.78 -8.44 2.23
N HIS A 45 -6.98 -9.75 2.28
CA HIS A 45 -5.89 -10.70 2.51
C HIS A 45 -4.85 -10.69 1.37
N ASP A 46 -5.28 -10.66 0.10
CA ASP A 46 -4.37 -10.56 -1.04
C ASP A 46 -3.60 -9.24 -1.11
N LEU A 47 -4.28 -8.13 -0.81
CA LEU A 47 -3.64 -6.81 -0.69
C LEU A 47 -2.62 -6.80 0.46
N SER A 48 -2.91 -7.47 1.58
CA SER A 48 -1.99 -7.58 2.72
C SER A 48 -0.71 -8.32 2.35
N LYS A 49 -0.80 -9.41 1.58
CA LYS A 49 0.39 -10.13 1.06
C LYS A 49 1.22 -9.25 0.14
N LYS A 50 0.59 -8.44 -0.70
CA LYS A 50 1.29 -7.47 -1.57
C LYS A 50 1.99 -6.40 -0.72
N LEU A 51 1.30 -5.84 0.26
CA LEU A 51 1.83 -4.83 1.18
C LEU A 51 3.07 -5.36 1.92
N PHE A 52 2.95 -6.54 2.53
CA PHE A 52 4.04 -7.25 3.22
C PHE A 52 5.27 -7.40 2.32
N ARG A 53 5.09 -7.86 1.08
CA ARG A 53 6.20 -8.05 0.13
C ARG A 53 6.89 -6.74 -0.23
N HIS A 54 6.13 -5.66 -0.46
CA HIS A 54 6.72 -4.34 -0.70
C HIS A 54 7.58 -3.88 0.48
N MET A 55 7.08 -4.03 1.71
CA MET A 55 7.78 -3.63 2.94
C MET A 55 9.06 -4.43 3.15
N CYS A 56 9.02 -5.75 2.95
CA CYS A 56 10.21 -6.60 2.98
C CYS A 56 11.24 -6.19 1.92
N SER A 57 10.79 -5.89 0.69
CA SER A 57 11.70 -5.40 -0.36
C SER A 57 12.35 -4.07 -0.01
N VAL A 58 11.63 -3.12 0.60
CA VAL A 58 12.21 -1.86 1.10
C VAL A 58 13.32 -2.14 2.11
N ARG A 59 13.09 -3.03 3.09
CA ARG A 59 14.13 -3.38 4.07
C ARG A 59 15.36 -4.00 3.42
N THR A 60 15.19 -4.90 2.46
CA THR A 60 16.31 -5.52 1.74
C THR A 60 17.15 -4.48 0.99
N LEU A 61 16.51 -3.49 0.38
CA LEU A 61 17.19 -2.43 -0.39
C LEU A 61 17.90 -1.38 0.46
N LEU A 62 17.69 -1.37 1.78
CA LEU A 62 18.44 -0.51 2.70
C LEU A 62 19.89 -1.00 2.91
N GLU A 63 20.21 -2.24 2.52
CA GLU A 63 21.58 -2.73 2.52
C GLU A 63 22.34 -2.25 1.28
N PRO A 64 23.65 -1.99 1.39
CA PRO A 64 24.48 -1.71 0.23
C PRO A 64 24.43 -2.85 -0.79
N SER A 65 24.30 -2.50 -2.07
CA SER A 65 24.17 -3.46 -3.16
C SER A 65 25.44 -4.30 -3.31
N PRO A 66 25.34 -5.66 -3.36
CA PRO A 66 26.50 -6.51 -3.58
C PRO A 66 27.00 -6.48 -5.03
N PHE A 67 26.29 -5.78 -5.93
CA PHE A 67 26.69 -5.68 -7.34
C PHE A 67 28.09 -5.08 -7.47
N SER A 68 28.91 -5.72 -8.30
CA SER A 68 30.25 -5.25 -8.61
C SER A 68 30.67 -5.64 -10.02
N ASN A 69 31.53 -4.83 -10.61
CA ASN A 69 32.26 -5.17 -11.84
C ASN A 69 33.64 -4.49 -11.82
N GLU A 70 34.33 -4.44 -12.95
CA GLU A 70 35.66 -3.80 -13.06
C GLU A 70 35.67 -2.31 -12.69
N THR A 71 34.53 -1.62 -12.82
CA THR A 71 34.41 -0.17 -12.61
C THR A 71 33.67 0.20 -11.32
N ILE A 72 32.77 -0.67 -10.85
CA ILE A 72 31.89 -0.43 -9.71
C ILE A 72 32.29 -1.40 -8.58
N PRO A 73 32.82 -0.89 -7.46
CA PRO A 73 33.14 -1.71 -6.30
C PRO A 73 31.88 -2.36 -5.70
N PRO A 74 31.98 -3.53 -5.07
CA PRO A 74 30.86 -4.10 -4.32
C PRO A 74 30.49 -3.17 -3.16
N TYR A 75 29.20 -3.15 -2.80
CA TYR A 75 28.65 -2.38 -1.68
C TYR A 75 28.84 -0.85 -1.82
N SER A 76 28.96 -0.35 -3.06
CA SER A 76 29.24 1.06 -3.32
C SER A 76 28.02 1.99 -3.28
N PHE A 77 26.80 1.44 -3.29
CA PHE A 77 25.56 2.22 -3.25
C PHE A 77 24.42 1.49 -2.53
N ILE A 78 23.47 2.25 -2.02
CA ILE A 78 22.16 1.83 -1.49
C ILE A 78 21.09 2.40 -2.41
N ASP A 79 20.15 1.56 -2.85
CA ASP A 79 19.13 1.96 -3.82
C ASP A 79 17.92 2.64 -3.14
N HIS A 80 18.17 3.81 -2.56
CA HIS A 80 17.12 4.60 -1.88
C HIS A 80 16.03 5.08 -2.83
N SER A 81 16.32 5.22 -4.14
CA SER A 81 15.33 5.62 -5.14
C SER A 81 14.30 4.51 -5.36
N SER A 82 14.72 3.25 -5.50
CA SER A 82 13.80 2.12 -5.59
C SER A 82 13.02 1.91 -4.28
N MET A 83 13.64 2.19 -3.13
CA MET A 83 12.92 2.19 -1.84
C MET A 83 11.77 3.20 -1.83
N ALA A 84 11.98 4.43 -2.32
CA ALA A 84 10.94 5.44 -2.42
C ALA A 84 9.78 4.98 -3.34
N VAL A 85 10.10 4.38 -4.49
CA VAL A 85 9.11 3.80 -5.42
C VAL A 85 8.26 2.73 -4.73
N LEU A 86 8.90 1.79 -4.04
CA LEU A 86 8.20 0.72 -3.31
C LEU A 86 7.38 1.24 -2.14
N THR A 87 7.88 2.26 -1.44
CA THR A 87 7.18 2.92 -0.34
C THR A 87 5.91 3.60 -0.82
N ARG A 88 5.94 4.26 -2.00
CA ARG A 88 4.72 4.79 -2.65
C ARG A 88 3.73 3.68 -2.95
N SER A 89 4.21 2.57 -3.55
CA SER A 89 3.35 1.43 -3.87
C SER A 89 2.71 0.83 -2.62
N ALA A 90 3.45 0.73 -1.51
CA ALA A 90 2.94 0.29 -0.22
C ALA A 90 1.88 1.25 0.35
N LEU A 91 2.15 2.56 0.31
CA LEU A 91 1.22 3.60 0.74
C LEU A 91 -0.08 3.55 -0.05
N GLU A 92 -0.02 3.58 -1.38
CA GLU A 92 -1.20 3.46 -2.25
C GLU A 92 -1.95 2.15 -2.00
N ASN A 93 -1.23 1.05 -1.79
CA ASN A 93 -1.84 -0.25 -1.49
C ASN A 93 -2.64 -0.23 -0.19
N TYR A 94 -2.11 0.37 0.88
CA TYR A 94 -2.84 0.57 2.14
C TYR A 94 -4.05 1.51 1.97
N LEU A 95 -3.93 2.57 1.18
CA LEU A 95 -5.06 3.47 0.89
C LEU A 95 -6.18 2.77 0.08
N VAL A 96 -5.83 1.84 -0.81
CA VAL A 96 -6.85 1.01 -1.49
C VAL A 96 -7.57 0.10 -0.50
N MET A 97 -6.83 -0.52 0.44
CA MET A 97 -7.41 -1.39 1.46
C MET A 97 -8.44 -0.66 2.30
N THR A 98 -8.10 0.54 2.78
CA THR A 98 -8.99 1.39 3.56
C THR A 98 -10.18 1.87 2.74
N TRP A 99 -9.98 2.34 1.50
CA TRP A 99 -11.08 2.78 0.61
C TRP A 99 -12.09 1.67 0.33
N LEU A 100 -11.65 0.43 0.09
CA LEU A 100 -12.56 -0.70 -0.15
C LEU A 100 -13.53 -0.96 1.03
N LEU A 101 -13.14 -0.54 2.23
CA LEU A 101 -13.89 -0.78 3.47
C LEU A 101 -14.49 0.47 4.08
N SER A 102 -14.15 1.64 3.54
CA SER A 102 -14.63 2.90 4.08
C SER A 102 -16.13 3.07 3.86
N GLY A 103 -16.75 3.88 4.71
CA GLY A 103 -18.20 3.95 4.84
C GLY A 103 -18.79 2.85 5.74
N SER A 104 -19.97 3.14 6.29
CA SER A 104 -20.67 2.26 7.25
C SER A 104 -21.64 1.28 6.60
N ASN A 105 -21.91 1.42 5.30
CA ASN A 105 -22.89 0.61 4.57
C ASN A 105 -22.19 -0.51 3.78
N GLU A 106 -22.59 -1.77 4.05
CA GLU A 106 -22.12 -2.95 3.32
C GLU A 106 -22.39 -2.87 1.82
N SER A 107 -23.52 -2.30 1.39
CA SER A 107 -23.84 -2.10 -0.03
C SER A 107 -22.80 -1.24 -0.76
N LEU A 108 -22.26 -0.22 -0.08
CA LEU A 108 -21.22 0.64 -0.64
C LEU A 108 -19.89 -0.11 -0.77
N ARG A 109 -19.53 -0.92 0.24
CA ARG A 109 -18.31 -1.74 0.22
C ARG A 109 -18.36 -2.78 -0.91
N ALA A 110 -19.50 -3.47 -1.05
CA ALA A 110 -19.74 -4.40 -2.14
C ALA A 110 -19.65 -3.71 -3.52
N PHE A 111 -20.25 -2.51 -3.66
CA PHE A 111 -20.15 -1.73 -4.88
C PHE A 111 -18.69 -1.36 -5.23
N ARG A 112 -17.93 -0.84 -4.26
CA ARG A 112 -16.52 -0.45 -4.46
C ARG A 112 -15.64 -1.64 -4.82
N HIS A 113 -15.84 -2.77 -4.16
CA HIS A 113 -15.16 -4.02 -4.46
C HIS A 113 -15.45 -4.47 -5.89
N ASN A 114 -16.73 -4.54 -6.28
CA ASN A 114 -17.13 -4.89 -7.64
C ASN A 114 -16.52 -3.94 -8.68
N VAL A 115 -16.52 -2.62 -8.42
CA VAL A 115 -15.90 -1.62 -9.32
C VAL A 115 -14.40 -1.83 -9.45
N TRP A 116 -13.71 -2.04 -8.33
CA TRP A 116 -12.27 -2.27 -8.30
C TRP A 116 -11.89 -3.52 -9.09
N GLU A 117 -12.59 -4.63 -8.84
CA GLU A 117 -12.38 -5.90 -9.53
C GLU A 117 -12.70 -5.79 -11.03
N TYR A 118 -13.86 -5.20 -11.37
CA TYR A 118 -14.26 -4.93 -12.76
C TYR A 118 -13.20 -4.15 -13.52
N CYS A 119 -12.67 -3.08 -12.92
CA CYS A 119 -11.64 -2.27 -13.55
C CYS A 119 -10.32 -3.06 -13.73
N GLY A 120 -9.98 -3.93 -12.79
CA GLY A 120 -8.88 -4.89 -12.90
C GLY A 120 -9.05 -5.81 -14.13
N TRP A 121 -10.22 -6.43 -14.27
CA TRP A 121 -10.53 -7.29 -15.43
C TRP A 121 -10.54 -6.51 -16.74
N LYS A 122 -11.12 -5.31 -16.77
CA LYS A 122 -11.09 -4.40 -17.93
C LYS A 122 -9.67 -3.99 -18.34
N LYS A 123 -8.75 -3.87 -17.39
CA LYS A 123 -7.35 -3.57 -17.69
C LYS A 123 -6.68 -4.81 -18.29
N ARG A 124 -6.86 -5.98 -17.68
CA ARG A 124 -6.32 -7.25 -18.18
C ARG A 124 -6.83 -7.58 -19.58
N SER A 125 -8.10 -7.33 -19.87
CA SER A 125 -8.69 -7.62 -21.18
C SER A 125 -8.12 -6.77 -22.33
N LYS A 126 -7.50 -5.63 -22.02
CA LYS A 126 -6.87 -4.75 -23.01
C LYS A 126 -5.40 -5.09 -23.28
N MET A 127 -4.80 -6.00 -22.50
CA MET A 127 -3.41 -6.37 -22.69
C MET A 127 -3.22 -7.16 -23.99
N ALA A 128 -2.12 -6.90 -24.69
CA ALA A 128 -1.78 -7.64 -25.90
C ALA A 128 -1.55 -9.12 -25.56
N ALA A 129 -2.22 -10.00 -26.29
CA ALA A 129 -2.16 -11.44 -26.07
C ALA A 129 -1.44 -12.13 -27.24
N THR A 130 -0.16 -12.44 -27.04
CA THR A 130 0.72 -12.99 -28.09
C THR A 130 0.81 -14.51 -28.07
N THR A 131 0.43 -15.16 -26.96
CA THR A 131 0.35 -16.63 -26.83
C THR A 131 -1.10 -17.09 -26.69
N ASP A 132 -1.35 -18.39 -26.85
CA ASP A 132 -2.69 -18.96 -26.70
C ASP A 132 -3.19 -18.85 -25.25
N GLU A 133 -2.33 -19.10 -24.26
CA GLU A 133 -2.66 -18.94 -22.85
C GLU A 133 -3.02 -17.49 -22.52
N ALA A 134 -2.30 -16.53 -23.13
CA ALA A 134 -2.61 -15.11 -22.96
C ALA A 134 -3.96 -14.73 -23.60
N ARG A 135 -4.33 -15.37 -24.73
CA ARG A 135 -5.63 -15.15 -25.39
C ARG A 135 -6.77 -15.73 -24.56
N GLU A 136 -6.61 -16.93 -24.01
CA GLU A 136 -7.56 -17.55 -23.09
C GLU A 136 -7.75 -16.69 -21.84
N ALA A 137 -6.65 -16.25 -21.22
CA ALA A 137 -6.69 -15.37 -20.05
C ALA A 137 -7.37 -14.03 -20.35
N ARG A 138 -7.21 -13.49 -21.57
CA ARG A 138 -7.89 -12.28 -22.03
C ARG A 138 -9.39 -12.52 -22.19
N GLN A 139 -9.80 -13.60 -22.87
CA GLN A 139 -11.21 -13.95 -23.05
C GLN A 139 -11.91 -14.15 -21.71
N LYS A 140 -11.24 -14.85 -20.78
CA LYS A 140 -11.72 -14.99 -19.40
C LYS A 140 -11.92 -13.64 -18.72
N ALA A 141 -10.92 -12.74 -18.80
CA ALA A 141 -11.05 -11.39 -18.22
C ALA A 141 -12.19 -10.57 -18.85
N GLU A 142 -12.47 -10.74 -20.15
CA GLU A 142 -13.63 -10.10 -20.81
C GLU A 142 -14.95 -10.65 -20.24
N ALA A 143 -15.05 -11.96 -20.05
CA ALA A 143 -16.22 -12.61 -19.47
C ALA A 143 -16.44 -12.21 -18.00
N ASP A 144 -15.38 -12.24 -17.18
CA ASP A 144 -15.45 -11.87 -15.75
C ASP A 144 -15.84 -10.39 -15.58
N ALA A 145 -15.30 -9.48 -16.41
CA ALA A 145 -15.73 -8.08 -16.42
C ALA A 145 -17.21 -7.92 -16.82
N ALA A 146 -17.67 -8.67 -17.83
CA ALA A 146 -19.06 -8.62 -18.27
C ALA A 146 -20.03 -9.15 -17.19
N ALA A 147 -19.61 -10.15 -16.41
CA ALA A 147 -20.40 -10.72 -15.33
C ALA A 147 -20.62 -9.76 -14.15
N LEU A 148 -19.62 -8.93 -13.82
CA LEU A 148 -19.73 -7.94 -12.73
C LEU A 148 -20.57 -6.70 -13.09
N TRP A 149 -20.64 -6.34 -14.38
CA TRP A 149 -21.24 -5.08 -14.81
C TRP A 149 -22.71 -4.88 -14.40
N PRO A 150 -23.61 -5.89 -14.50
CA PRO A 150 -25.00 -5.73 -14.07
C PRO A 150 -25.15 -5.33 -12.60
N ALA A 151 -24.33 -5.92 -11.71
CA ALA A 151 -24.34 -5.59 -10.28
C ALA A 151 -23.86 -4.16 -10.01
N ILE A 152 -22.84 -3.70 -10.75
CA ILE A 152 -22.34 -2.32 -10.66
C ILE A 152 -23.40 -1.34 -11.17
N TYR A 153 -23.91 -1.55 -12.38
CA TYR A 153 -24.87 -0.65 -13.03
C TYR A 153 -26.20 -0.55 -12.27
N GLY A 154 -26.67 -1.66 -11.70
CA GLY A 154 -27.89 -1.71 -10.89
C GLY A 154 -27.75 -1.14 -9.48
N SER A 155 -26.53 -0.82 -9.02
CA SER A 155 -26.30 -0.29 -7.68
C SER A 155 -26.80 1.17 -7.56
N PRO A 156 -27.49 1.55 -6.48
CA PRO A 156 -27.81 2.94 -6.18
C PRO A 156 -26.58 3.85 -6.16
N HIS A 157 -25.44 3.32 -5.70
CA HIS A 157 -24.18 4.05 -5.61
C HIS A 157 -23.61 4.42 -6.98
N TYR A 158 -23.91 3.66 -8.04
CA TYR A 158 -23.51 4.04 -9.39
C TYR A 158 -24.28 5.26 -9.89
N GLN A 159 -25.53 5.43 -9.45
CA GLN A 159 -26.40 6.53 -9.85
C GLN A 159 -26.00 7.87 -9.20
N GLU A 160 -25.22 7.82 -8.11
CA GLU A 160 -24.65 9.01 -7.47
C GLU A 160 -23.53 9.65 -8.32
N TYR A 161 -22.94 8.90 -9.25
CA TYR A 161 -21.91 9.42 -10.16
C TYR A 161 -22.54 10.23 -11.30
N THR A 162 -21.87 11.32 -11.68
CA THR A 162 -22.22 12.09 -12.88
C THR A 162 -22.01 11.27 -14.16
N ALA A 163 -22.70 11.61 -15.25
CA ALA A 163 -22.56 10.88 -16.53
C ALA A 163 -21.10 10.77 -17.03
N PRO A 164 -20.24 11.81 -16.93
CA PRO A 164 -18.81 11.68 -17.26
C PRO A 164 -18.06 10.69 -16.36
N GLN A 165 -18.38 10.67 -15.07
CA GLN A 165 -17.78 9.74 -14.11
C GLN A 165 -18.21 8.29 -14.37
N GLN A 166 -19.50 8.08 -14.63
CA GLN A 166 -20.07 6.80 -15.03
C GLN A 166 -19.38 6.23 -16.30
N ASP A 167 -19.13 7.07 -17.30
CA ASP A 167 -18.40 6.66 -18.50
C ASP A 167 -16.94 6.25 -18.20
N ARG A 168 -16.26 6.97 -17.28
CA ARG A 168 -14.92 6.59 -16.81
C ARG A 168 -14.92 5.25 -16.09
N LEU A 169 -15.87 5.03 -15.17
CA LEU A 169 -16.04 3.74 -14.48
C LEU A 169 -16.20 2.61 -15.49
N ARG A 170 -17.12 2.76 -16.45
CA ARG A 170 -17.35 1.81 -17.55
C ARG A 170 -16.12 1.53 -18.41
N LYS A 171 -15.22 2.50 -18.56
CA LYS A 171 -13.95 2.36 -19.29
C LYS A 171 -12.86 1.65 -18.50
N GLY A 172 -13.08 1.38 -17.21
CA GLY A 172 -12.16 0.66 -16.32
C GLY A 172 -11.31 1.57 -15.44
N SER A 173 -11.78 2.79 -15.15
CA SER A 173 -11.17 3.68 -14.16
C SER A 173 -11.93 3.56 -12.84
N TRP A 174 -11.35 2.91 -11.83
CA TRP A 174 -11.95 2.81 -10.49
C TRP A 174 -11.61 4.03 -9.60
N ASP A 175 -10.66 4.85 -10.05
CA ASP A 175 -10.16 6.08 -9.43
C ASP A 175 -11.06 7.30 -9.64
N VAL A 176 -12.36 7.07 -9.77
CA VAL A 176 -13.33 8.12 -10.10
C VAL A 176 -13.98 8.66 -8.83
N GLY A 177 -13.93 9.98 -8.68
CA GLY A 177 -14.63 10.68 -7.59
C GLY A 177 -13.87 10.77 -6.27
N TRP A 178 -12.59 10.41 -6.25
CA TRP A 178 -11.72 10.53 -5.08
C TRP A 178 -10.29 10.84 -5.50
N HIS A 179 -9.51 11.39 -4.57
CA HIS A 179 -8.07 11.61 -4.73
C HIS A 179 -7.29 10.95 -3.59
N TRP A 180 -6.01 10.65 -3.83
CA TRP A 180 -5.16 10.04 -2.80
C TRP A 180 -5.09 10.84 -1.50
N ASN A 181 -5.09 12.17 -1.59
CA ASN A 181 -5.12 13.05 -0.41
C ASN A 181 -6.38 12.83 0.43
N ASP A 182 -7.53 12.62 -0.22
CA ASP A 182 -8.80 12.42 0.48
C ASP A 182 -8.80 11.06 1.19
N LEU A 183 -8.32 10.01 0.50
CA LEU A 183 -8.18 8.68 1.09
C LEU A 183 -7.19 8.64 2.24
N ALA A 184 -6.09 9.39 2.14
CA ALA A 184 -5.09 9.47 3.21
C ALA A 184 -5.69 10.07 4.48
N VAL A 185 -6.43 11.17 4.35
CA VAL A 185 -7.11 11.80 5.49
C VAL A 185 -8.18 10.86 6.07
N GLU A 186 -8.98 10.21 5.22
CA GLU A 186 -9.97 9.22 5.66
C GLU A 186 -9.34 8.01 6.36
N ALA A 187 -8.14 7.61 5.94
CA ALA A 187 -7.35 6.55 6.58
C ALA A 187 -6.67 6.99 7.89
N GLY A 188 -6.87 8.25 8.33
CA GLY A 188 -6.34 8.78 9.58
C GLY A 188 -4.96 9.44 9.47
N LEU A 189 -4.40 9.56 8.26
CA LEU A 189 -3.10 10.21 8.05
C LEU A 189 -3.22 11.73 8.12
N HIS A 190 -2.21 12.39 8.71
CA HIS A 190 -2.16 13.85 8.75
C HIS A 190 -2.02 14.43 7.33
N LYS A 191 -2.90 15.39 6.99
CA LYS A 191 -2.99 15.97 5.63
C LYS A 191 -1.66 16.56 5.17
N THR A 192 -1.04 17.43 5.98
CA THR A 192 0.21 18.10 5.59
C THR A 192 1.33 17.08 5.37
N TYR A 193 1.46 16.11 6.27
CA TYR A 193 2.45 15.05 6.17
C TYR A 193 2.31 14.29 4.85
N PHE A 194 1.09 13.83 4.54
CA PHE A 194 0.81 13.12 3.31
C PHE A 194 1.09 13.98 2.07
N THR A 195 0.62 15.24 2.05
CA THR A 195 0.82 16.14 0.91
C THR A 195 2.28 16.57 0.72
N SER A 196 3.13 16.45 1.74
CA SER A 196 4.57 16.66 1.60
C SER A 196 5.29 15.41 1.10
N TYR A 197 4.95 14.24 1.65
CA TYR A 197 5.70 13.01 1.39
C TYR A 197 5.25 12.30 0.10
N TYR A 198 3.95 12.31 -0.23
CA TYR A 198 3.44 11.63 -1.42
C TYR A 198 4.01 12.20 -2.74
N PRO A 199 4.10 13.54 -2.95
CA PRO A 199 4.76 14.10 -4.13
C PRO A 199 6.25 13.77 -4.19
N PHE A 200 6.92 13.78 -3.04
CA PHE A 200 8.33 13.39 -2.94
C PHE A 200 8.53 11.96 -3.48
N LEU A 201 7.78 10.98 -2.97
CA LEU A 201 7.84 9.61 -3.45
C LEU A 201 7.44 9.47 -4.92
N SER A 202 6.44 10.24 -5.37
CA SER A 202 5.98 10.25 -6.76
C SER A 202 7.06 10.74 -7.72
N GLY A 203 7.89 11.69 -7.28
CA GLY A 203 9.01 12.18 -8.08
C GLY A 203 10.05 11.11 -8.41
N HIS A 204 10.25 10.13 -7.52
CA HIS A 204 11.10 8.97 -7.82
C HIS A 204 10.45 7.99 -8.80
N VAL A 205 9.12 7.87 -8.81
CA VAL A 205 8.39 7.00 -9.76
C VAL A 205 8.39 7.57 -11.17
N HIS A 206 8.20 8.87 -11.31
CA HIS A 206 8.03 9.52 -12.61
C HIS A 206 9.33 10.08 -13.19
N SER A 207 10.45 9.88 -12.51
CA SER A 207 11.75 10.48 -12.85
C SER A 207 11.66 12.00 -12.91
N ASP A 208 10.88 12.60 -12.01
CA ASP A 208 10.79 14.05 -11.89
C ASP A 208 12.12 14.60 -11.38
N PHE A 209 12.34 15.89 -11.62
CA PHE A 209 13.61 16.54 -11.29
C PHE A 209 14.00 16.41 -9.81
N ILE A 210 13.04 16.33 -8.89
CA ILE A 210 13.33 16.12 -7.46
C ILE A 210 14.01 14.77 -7.19
N GLY A 211 13.56 13.69 -7.83
CA GLY A 211 14.15 12.36 -7.68
C GLY A 211 15.54 12.30 -8.32
N VAL A 212 15.71 12.94 -9.48
CA VAL A 212 17.01 13.07 -10.15
C VAL A 212 17.99 13.87 -9.30
N LEU A 213 17.54 14.99 -8.73
CA LEU A 213 18.35 15.87 -7.88
C LEU A 213 18.87 15.12 -6.65
N GLN A 214 18.00 14.40 -5.94
CA GLN A 214 18.41 13.65 -4.75
C GLN A 214 19.38 12.51 -5.08
N ASN A 215 19.12 11.77 -6.16
CA ASN A 215 20.06 10.73 -6.62
C ASN A 215 21.43 11.33 -6.97
N GLY A 216 21.48 12.53 -7.56
CA GLY A 216 22.72 13.23 -7.86
C GLY A 216 23.45 13.80 -6.63
N GLN A 217 22.71 14.12 -5.56
CA GLN A 217 23.26 14.70 -4.32
C GLN A 217 23.67 13.65 -3.28
N ALA A 218 23.06 12.46 -3.30
CA ALA A 218 23.36 11.37 -2.38
C ALA A 218 24.63 10.62 -2.78
N ILE A 219 25.78 11.31 -2.69
CA ILE A 219 27.09 10.81 -3.15
C ILE A 219 27.63 9.74 -2.19
N HIS A 220 27.42 9.91 -0.89
CA HIS A 220 27.95 8.99 0.11
C HIS A 220 26.88 7.99 0.58
N LEU A 221 27.33 6.80 0.99
CA LEU A 221 26.43 5.78 1.56
C LEU A 221 25.64 6.29 2.77
N ALA A 222 26.20 7.22 3.54
CA ALA A 222 25.49 7.85 4.65
C ALA A 222 24.24 8.63 4.17
N ASP A 223 24.37 9.38 3.07
CA ASP A 223 23.28 10.17 2.49
C ASP A 223 22.19 9.23 1.94
N GLN A 224 22.61 8.20 1.22
CA GLN A 224 21.71 7.20 0.65
C GLN A 224 20.98 6.41 1.74
N TYR A 225 21.69 6.02 2.81
CA TYR A 225 21.10 5.35 3.97
C TYR A 225 20.10 6.26 4.71
N MET A 226 20.42 7.55 4.87
CA MET A 226 19.50 8.52 5.46
C MET A 226 18.20 8.63 4.65
N LEU A 227 18.29 8.77 3.32
CA LEU A 227 17.11 8.81 2.44
C LEU A 227 16.30 7.49 2.49
N GLY A 228 16.99 6.35 2.49
CA GLY A 228 16.38 5.03 2.65
C GLY A 228 15.71 4.86 4.01
N SER A 229 16.31 5.37 5.09
CA SER A 229 15.75 5.32 6.44
C SER A 229 14.47 6.15 6.56
N GLY A 230 14.38 7.28 5.85
CA GLY A 230 13.13 8.03 5.74
C GLY A 230 12.00 7.20 5.11
N SER A 231 12.30 6.41 4.07
CA SER A 231 11.34 5.45 3.51
C SER A 231 10.91 4.40 4.53
N LEU A 232 11.86 3.89 5.33
CA LEU A 232 11.58 2.89 6.38
C LEU A 232 10.64 3.44 7.48
N GLN A 233 10.78 4.70 7.88
CA GLN A 233 9.86 5.34 8.85
C GLN A 233 8.42 5.35 8.33
N VAL A 234 8.22 5.64 7.05
CA VAL A 234 6.88 5.60 6.44
C VAL A 234 6.33 4.18 6.39
N ILE A 235 7.19 3.19 6.12
CA ILE A 235 6.81 1.78 6.20
C ILE A 235 6.37 1.39 7.61
N LEU A 236 7.10 1.80 8.66
CA LEU A 236 6.71 1.51 10.05
C LEU A 236 5.34 2.10 10.40
N MET A 237 5.13 3.38 10.05
CA MET A 237 3.81 4.02 10.18
C MET A 237 2.72 3.20 9.48
N LEU A 238 2.97 2.77 8.24
CA LEU A 238 2.01 1.95 7.50
C LEU A 238 1.75 0.59 8.15
N ILE A 239 2.76 -0.06 8.73
CA ILE A 239 2.55 -1.32 9.45
C ILE A 239 1.73 -1.09 10.73
N GLY A 240 2.00 -0.02 11.48
CA GLY A 240 1.21 0.35 12.66
C GLY A 240 -0.27 0.53 12.32
N HIS A 241 -0.57 1.35 11.32
CA HIS A 241 -1.93 1.51 10.82
C HIS A 241 -2.54 0.20 10.28
N PHE A 242 -1.77 -0.58 9.51
CA PHE A 242 -2.20 -1.87 8.99
C PHE A 242 -2.60 -2.82 10.12
N ALA A 243 -1.82 -2.93 11.20
CA ALA A 243 -2.09 -3.85 12.29
C ALA A 243 -3.48 -3.59 12.90
N HIS A 244 -3.78 -2.34 13.26
CA HIS A 244 -5.09 -2.00 13.81
C HIS A 244 -6.23 -2.14 12.77
N HIS A 245 -5.99 -1.74 11.52
CA HIS A 245 -6.97 -1.92 10.45
C HIS A 245 -7.31 -3.39 10.23
N TYR A 246 -6.31 -4.25 10.09
CA TYR A 246 -6.47 -5.68 9.82
C TYR A 246 -7.09 -6.43 11.01
N ALA A 247 -6.67 -6.11 12.23
CA ALA A 247 -7.28 -6.63 13.48
C ALA A 247 -8.76 -6.25 13.64
N SER A 248 -9.19 -5.11 13.10
CA SER A 248 -10.60 -4.71 13.15
C SER A 248 -11.52 -5.55 12.24
N LEU A 249 -10.93 -6.23 11.26
CA LEU A 249 -11.65 -6.99 10.23
C LEU A 249 -11.63 -8.49 10.51
N PHE A 250 -10.52 -8.98 11.05
CA PHE A 250 -10.24 -10.40 11.16
C PHE A 250 -10.04 -10.77 12.63
N PRO A 251 -11.00 -11.49 13.25
CA PRO A 251 -10.88 -11.96 14.63
C PRO A 251 -9.57 -12.72 14.91
N PRO A 252 -9.05 -13.60 14.03
CA PRO A 252 -7.78 -14.28 14.26
C PRO A 252 -6.60 -13.30 14.35
N ALA A 253 -6.59 -12.28 13.49
CA ALA A 253 -5.55 -11.25 13.51
C ALA A 253 -5.67 -10.34 14.74
N ASN A 254 -6.89 -10.11 15.24
CA ASN A 254 -7.12 -9.37 16.48
C ASN A 254 -6.50 -10.07 17.68
N GLU A 255 -6.72 -11.38 17.79
CA GLU A 255 -6.14 -12.21 18.85
C GLU A 255 -4.61 -12.19 18.81
N VAL A 256 -4.01 -12.26 17.61
CA VAL A 256 -2.56 -12.10 17.44
C VAL A 256 -2.09 -10.75 17.96
N LEU A 257 -2.71 -9.64 17.52
CA LEU A 257 -2.32 -8.29 17.94
C LEU A 257 -2.42 -8.10 19.47
N HIS A 258 -3.53 -8.53 20.09
CA HIS A 258 -3.77 -8.37 21.51
C HIS A 258 -2.76 -9.16 22.38
N ASN A 259 -2.22 -10.25 21.85
CA ASN A 259 -1.28 -11.12 22.58
C ASN A 259 0.20 -10.87 22.19
N ALA A 260 0.48 -9.86 21.36
CA ALA A 260 1.81 -9.65 20.78
C ALA A 260 2.82 -8.93 21.70
N GLY A 261 2.43 -8.50 22.91
CA GLY A 261 3.30 -7.84 23.88
C GLY A 261 4.03 -6.63 23.28
N ILE A 262 5.36 -6.66 23.23
CA ILE A 262 6.19 -5.57 22.68
C ILE A 262 5.80 -5.21 21.23
N ALA A 263 5.37 -6.19 20.43
CA ALA A 263 4.93 -5.92 19.06
C ALA A 263 3.65 -5.08 19.02
N GLN A 264 2.73 -5.29 19.97
CA GLN A 264 1.53 -4.47 20.11
C GLN A 264 1.89 -3.03 20.50
N GLU A 265 2.72 -2.84 21.52
CA GLU A 265 3.17 -1.51 21.97
C GLU A 265 3.88 -0.76 20.84
N THR A 266 4.69 -1.46 20.05
CA THR A 266 5.38 -0.90 18.89
C THR A 266 4.38 -0.53 17.79
N ALA A 267 3.34 -1.35 17.56
CA ALA A 267 2.31 -1.05 16.56
C ALA A 267 1.50 0.18 16.96
N GLU A 268 1.16 0.30 18.24
CA GLU A 268 0.48 1.47 18.82
C GLU A 268 1.33 2.74 18.69
N LYS A 269 2.64 2.67 18.98
CA LYS A 269 3.60 3.78 18.80
C LYS A 269 3.58 4.31 17.35
N TRP A 270 3.55 3.42 16.37
CA TRP A 270 3.63 3.76 14.96
C TRP A 270 2.25 4.03 14.31
N ASN A 271 1.15 3.82 15.02
CA ASN A 271 -0.21 4.13 14.59
C ASN A 271 -0.61 5.58 14.95
N PHE A 272 0.30 6.54 14.73
CA PHE A 272 0.03 7.94 15.02
C PHE A 272 -1.06 8.50 14.09
N ARG A 273 -2.02 9.22 14.67
CA ARG A 273 -3.15 9.81 13.98
C ARG A 273 -2.85 11.25 13.57
N ALA A 274 -3.77 11.83 12.80
CA ALA A 274 -3.70 13.23 12.44
C ALA A 274 -3.51 14.14 13.66
N GLU A 275 -4.28 13.93 14.73
CA GLU A 275 -4.16 14.71 15.97
C GLU A 275 -2.77 14.63 16.64
N ASP A 276 -2.09 13.49 16.52
CA ASP A 276 -0.76 13.27 17.10
C ASP A 276 0.33 14.06 16.35
N MET A 277 0.06 14.48 15.11
CA MET A 277 1.02 15.23 14.29
C MET A 277 0.77 16.73 14.26
N ASP A 278 -0.38 17.21 14.75
CA ASP A 278 -0.78 18.62 14.66
C ASP A 278 0.32 19.56 15.19
N PHE A 279 0.98 19.19 16.29
CA PHE A 279 1.99 20.03 16.93
C PHE A 279 3.23 20.27 16.05
N PHE A 280 3.55 19.38 15.11
CA PHE A 280 4.65 19.56 14.16
C PHE A 280 4.31 20.57 13.06
N TYR A 281 3.03 20.78 12.79
CA TYR A 281 2.54 21.58 11.66
C TYR A 281 1.73 22.81 12.06
N ARG A 282 1.62 23.08 13.37
CA ARG A 282 1.13 24.37 13.87
C ARG A 282 2.13 25.44 13.45
N SER A 283 1.71 26.31 12.54
CA SER A 283 2.41 27.56 12.27
C SER A 283 2.40 28.39 13.56
N GLU A 284 3.57 28.82 14.04
CA GLU A 284 3.63 29.92 15.01
C GLU A 284 2.91 31.11 14.37
N SER A 285 1.78 31.49 14.96
CA SER A 285 0.99 32.65 14.58
C SER A 285 1.63 33.93 15.10
#